data_AF-A0A973B0V9-F1
#
_entry.id   AF-A0A973B0V9-F1
#
_cell.length_a   1.000
_cell.length_b   1.000
_cell.length_c   1.000
_cell.angle_alpha   90.00
_cell.angle_beta   90.00
_cell.angle_gamma   90.00
#
_symmetry.space_group_name_H-M   'P 1'
#
loop_
_entity.id
_entity.type
_entity.pdbx_description
1 polymer ?
#
loop_
_entity_poly.entity_id
_entity_poly.type
_entity_poly.pdbx_seq_one_letter_code
_entity_poly.pdbx_strand_id
1 'polypeptide(L)' 'EIQAKYMAKDYRGAAGSVPQAFIDQTSLIGPRERVRDRLAAYAEAGVTTLTVSPTAPTLEERTAALVTMSEILVDAGLDG' A
#
# COMPACT_ATOMS: atom_id res chain seq x y z
N GLU A 1 19.97 -2.90 -11.61
CA GLU A 1 20.11 -4.34 -11.34
C GLU A 1 18.79 -5.09 -11.13
N ILE A 2 17.83 -4.56 -10.36
CA ILE A 2 16.51 -5.20 -10.13
C ILE A 2 15.84 -5.62 -11.45
N GLN A 3 15.71 -4.69 -12.41
CA GLN A 3 15.09 -4.94 -13.73
C GLN A 3 15.84 -6.03 -14.52
N ALA A 4 17.18 -6.01 -14.49
CA ALA A 4 17.98 -7.01 -15.19
C ALA A 4 17.76 -8.42 -14.61
N LYS A 5 17.74 -8.56 -13.27
CA LYS A 5 17.45 -9.84 -12.60
C LYS A 5 16.03 -10.33 -12.91
N TYR A 6 15.05 -9.44 -12.90
CA TYR A 6 13.66 -9.77 -13.25
C TYR A 6 13.54 -10.27 -14.70
N MET A 7 14.17 -9.58 -15.66
CA MET A 7 14.17 -9.97 -17.07
C MET A 7 14.92 -11.29 -17.32
N ALA A 8 15.92 -11.60 -16.49
CA ALA A 8 16.62 -12.87 -16.47
C ALA A 8 15.83 -14.00 -15.75
N LYS A 9 14.60 -13.73 -15.29
CA LYS A 9 13.73 -14.63 -14.51
C LYS A 9 14.27 -15.02 -13.12
N ASP A 10 15.28 -14.32 -12.62
CA ASP A 10 15.73 -14.41 -11.23
C ASP A 10 14.84 -13.54 -10.34
N TYR A 11 13.61 -14.01 -10.10
CA TYR A 11 12.61 -13.26 -9.33
C TYR A 11 13.01 -13.11 -7.86
N ARG A 12 13.70 -14.10 -7.28
CA ARG A 12 14.12 -14.06 -5.88
C ARG A 12 15.26 -13.05 -5.69
N GLY A 13 16.25 -13.05 -6.59
CA GLY A 13 17.33 -12.06 -6.56
C GLY A 13 16.84 -10.65 -6.88
N ALA A 14 15.88 -10.50 -7.80
CA ALA A 14 15.22 -9.22 -8.06
C ALA A 14 14.50 -8.69 -6.83
N ALA A 15 13.67 -9.51 -6.18
CA ALA A 15 12.93 -9.16 -4.97
C ALA A 15 13.86 -8.78 -3.82
N GLY A 16 14.91 -9.58 -3.57
CA GLY A 16 15.90 -9.29 -2.53
C GLY A 16 16.75 -8.04 -2.79
N SER A 17 16.71 -7.49 -4.01
CA SER A 17 17.42 -6.25 -4.36
C SER A 17 16.53 -5.01 -4.21
N VAL A 18 15.24 -5.16 -3.88
CA VAL A 18 14.33 -4.03 -3.61
C VAL A 18 14.64 -3.47 -2.22
N PRO A 19 14.93 -2.17 -2.07
CA PRO A 19 15.19 -1.58 -0.76
C PRO A 19 13.97 -1.67 0.17
N GLN A 20 14.18 -2.07 1.42
CA GLN A 20 13.09 -2.17 2.40
C GLN A 20 12.37 -0.82 2.60
N ALA A 21 13.13 0.27 2.69
CA ALA A 21 12.57 1.62 2.84
C ALA A 21 11.64 2.00 1.67
N PHE A 22 11.90 1.48 0.46
CA PHE A 22 11.03 1.71 -0.69
C PHE A 22 9.71 0.94 -0.57
N ILE A 23 9.76 -0.32 -0.10
CA ILE A 23 8.57 -1.12 0.19
C ILE A 23 7.73 -0.41 1.26
N ASP A 24 8.37 0.03 2.34
CA ASP A 24 7.72 0.71 3.44
C ASP A 24 7.07 2.04 2.99
N GLN A 25 7.68 2.71 1.99
CA GLN A 25 7.20 3.95 1.35
C GLN A 25 5.98 3.79 0.47
N THR A 26 5.87 2.65 -0.20
CA THR A 26 4.85 2.43 -1.22
C THR A 26 3.72 1.51 -0.76
N SER A 27 3.88 0.87 0.39
CA SER A 27 2.89 -0.07 0.95
C SER A 27 1.95 0.59 1.96
N LEU A 28 0.65 0.36 1.80
CA LEU A 28 -0.38 0.63 2.81
C LEU A 28 -0.48 -0.55 3.78
N ILE A 29 0.58 -0.76 4.56
CA ILE A 29 0.71 -1.87 5.51
C ILE A 29 1.02 -1.31 6.90
N GLY A 30 0.30 -1.82 7.90
CA GLY A 30 0.51 -1.52 9.31
C GLY A 30 -0.73 -0.97 10.01
N PRO A 31 -0.55 -0.35 11.19
CA PRO A 31 -1.64 0.23 11.97
C PRO A 31 -2.41 1.33 11.23
N ARG A 32 -3.64 1.59 11.68
CA ARG A 32 -4.56 2.60 11.12
C ARG A 32 -3.90 3.97 11.00
N GLU A 33 -3.19 4.40 12.04
CA GLU A 33 -2.55 5.71 12.11
C GLU A 33 -1.46 5.86 11.04
N ARG A 34 -0.66 4.80 10.84
CA ARG A 34 0.37 4.77 9.80
C ARG A 34 -0.24 4.87 8.41
N VAL A 35 -1.33 4.13 8.16
CA VAL A 35 -2.00 4.15 6.86
C VAL A 35 -2.62 5.54 6.61
N ARG A 36 -3.25 6.16 7.61
CA ARG A 36 -3.78 7.54 7.52
C ARG A 36 -2.71 8.54 7.10
N ASP A 37 -1.56 8.55 7.80
CA ASP A 37 -0.47 9.48 7.51
C ASP A 37 0.11 9.26 6.09
N ARG A 38 0.03 8.03 5.57
CA ARG A 38 0.37 7.71 4.18
C ARG A 38 -0.61 8.27 3.16
N LEU A 39 -1.90 8.22 3.44
CA LEU A 39 -2.90 8.76 2.51
C LEU A 39 -2.73 10.25 2.34
N ALA A 40 -2.42 10.98 3.42
CA ALA A 40 -2.08 12.40 3.36
C ALA A 40 -0.88 12.66 2.43
N ALA A 41 0.20 11.89 2.56
CA ALA A 41 1.37 12.03 1.68
C ALA A 41 1.05 11.74 0.20
N TYR A 42 0.15 10.79 -0.09
CA TYR A 42 -0.31 10.55 -1.46
C TYR A 42 -1.18 11.68 -1.99
N ALA A 43 -2.08 12.22 -1.17
CA ALA A 43 -2.89 13.38 -1.54
C ALA A 43 -2.02 14.62 -1.81
N GLU A 44 -1.01 14.89 -0.98
CA GLU A 44 -0.02 15.96 -1.19
C GLU A 44 0.77 15.78 -2.49
N ALA A 45 1.01 14.53 -2.91
CA ALA A 45 1.62 14.20 -4.19
C ALA A 45 0.65 14.30 -5.39
N GLY A 46 -0.60 14.73 -5.17
CA GLY A 46 -1.62 14.91 -6.21
C GLY A 46 -2.43 13.66 -6.55
N VAL A 47 -2.36 12.60 -5.74
CA VAL A 47 -3.18 11.41 -5.93
C VAL A 47 -4.62 11.69 -5.48
N THR A 48 -5.59 11.56 -6.40
CA THR A 48 -7.01 11.76 -6.13
C THR A 48 -7.80 10.45 -6.05
N THR A 49 -7.19 9.33 -6.42
CA THR A 49 -7.88 8.03 -6.47
C THR A 49 -6.91 6.91 -6.15
N LEU A 50 -7.30 6.03 -5.23
CA LEU A 50 -6.54 4.85 -4.84
C LEU A 50 -7.37 3.59 -5.12
N THR A 51 -6.78 2.65 -5.84
CA THR A 51 -7.33 1.29 -5.93
C THR A 51 -6.72 0.45 -4.82
N VAL A 52 -7.56 -0.14 -3.98
CA VAL A 52 -7.12 -1.05 -2.91
C VAL A 52 -7.55 -2.47 -3.20
N SER A 53 -6.69 -3.43 -2.88
CA SER A 53 -6.97 -4.87 -2.99
C SER A 53 -6.50 -5.57 -1.72
N PRO A 54 -7.36 -5.64 -0.69
CA PRO A 54 -6.98 -6.23 0.59
C PRO A 54 -6.64 -7.71 0.43
N THR A 55 -5.52 -8.12 1.03
CA THR A 55 -5.08 -9.51 1.06
C THR A 55 -5.25 -10.03 2.48
N ALA A 56 -6.23 -10.92 2.68
CA ALA A 56 -6.47 -11.60 3.95
C ALA A 56 -7.05 -13.01 3.69
N PRO A 57 -6.84 -13.98 4.61
CA PRO A 57 -7.29 -15.36 4.45
C PRO A 57 -8.79 -15.50 4.17
N THR A 58 -9.63 -14.72 4.85
CA THR A 58 -11.09 -14.85 4.76
C THR A 58 -11.75 -13.68 4.03
N LEU A 59 -12.98 -13.90 3.52
CA LEU A 59 -13.78 -12.83 2.92
C LEU A 59 -14.16 -11.76 3.95
N GLU A 60 -14.45 -12.16 5.18
CA GLU A 60 -14.80 -11.28 6.28
C GLU A 60 -13.65 -10.32 6.61
N GLU A 61 -12.44 -10.82 6.77
CA GLU A 61 -11.25 -9.99 7.00
C GLU A 61 -10.96 -9.04 5.84
N ARG A 62 -11.13 -9.49 4.57
CA ARG A 62 -10.98 -8.61 3.41
C ARG A 62 -12.04 -7.50 3.38
N THR A 63 -13.27 -7.82 3.80
CA THR A 63 -14.36 -6.85 3.88
C THR A 63 -14.12 -5.85 5.00
N ALA A 64 -13.70 -6.33 6.18
CA ALA A 64 -13.31 -5.48 7.30
C ALA A 64 -12.19 -4.52 6.91
N ALA A 65 -11.17 -4.99 6.18
CA ALA A 65 -10.09 -4.14 5.68
C ALA A 65 -10.59 -3.04 4.71
N LEU A 66 -11.57 -3.34 3.85
CA LEU A 66 -12.21 -2.30 3.00
C LEU A 66 -12.94 -1.26 3.85
N VAL A 67 -13.71 -1.69 4.85
CA VAL A 67 -14.40 -0.78 5.77
C VAL A 67 -13.40 0.10 6.52
N THR A 68 -12.35 -0.50 7.09
CA THR A 68 -11.28 0.24 7.78
C THR A 68 -10.64 1.28 6.85
N MET A 69 -10.37 0.93 5.59
CA MET A 69 -9.80 1.87 4.61
C MET A 69 -10.73 3.05 4.34
N SER A 70 -12.04 2.80 4.17
CA SER A 70 -13.04 3.87 3.99
C SER A 70 -13.09 4.80 5.19
N GLU A 71 -13.07 4.26 6.41
CA GLU A 71 -13.04 5.08 7.62
C GLU A 71 -11.74 5.90 7.72
N ILE A 72 -10.59 5.35 7.29
CA ILE A 72 -9.31 6.07 7.32
C ILE A 72 -9.35 7.27 6.36
N LEU A 73 -9.98 7.13 5.19
CA LEU A 73 -10.16 8.23 4.24
C LEU A 73 -10.94 9.38 4.87
N VAL A 74 -12.01 9.07 5.62
CA VAL A 74 -12.80 10.07 6.36
C VAL A 74 -11.97 10.71 7.48
N ASP A 75 -11.26 9.91 8.29
CA ASP A 75 -10.38 10.45 9.35
C ASP A 75 -9.27 11.36 8.81
N ALA A 76 -8.80 11.10 7.59
CA ALA A 76 -7.80 11.91 6.90
C ALA A 76 -8.39 13.17 6.24
N GLY A 77 -9.73 13.31 6.16
CA GLY A 77 -10.40 14.39 5.45
C GLY A 77 -10.23 14.33 3.93
N LEU A 78 -10.13 13.12 3.38
CA LEU A 78 -9.87 12.84 1.96
C LEU A 78 -11.07 12.19 1.24
N ASP A 79 -12.27 12.36 1.77
CA ASP A 79 -13.53 11.79 1.27
C ASP A 79 -14.28 12.68 0.26
N GLY A 80 -13.67 13.81 -0.15
CA GLY A 80 -14.22 14.81 -1.07
C GLY A 80 -13.94 14.58 -2.56
#